data_AF-A0A932EFE7-F1
#
_entry.id   AF-A0A932EFE7-F1
#
_cell.length_a   1.000
_cell.length_b   1.000
_cell.length_c   1.000
_cell.angle_alpha   90.00
_cell.angle_beta   90.00
_cell.angle_gamma   90.00
#
_symmetry.space_group_name_H-M   'P 1'
#
loop_
_entity.id
_entity.type
_entity.pdbx_description
1 polymer ?
#
loop_
_entity_poly.entity_id
_entity_poly.type
_entity_poly.pdbx_seq_one_letter_code
_entity_poly.pdbx_strand_id
1 'polypeptide(L)'
;GKGGTGAEEKGAKIYPVDIIKGYNGENVPAEVVETAKKLWEVFIKYDLELAEINPLVIDKNAKVWALDSKVILDDDADFRREIKFAERNLFGRPSTEAEIEARKIDEGDHRGTAGSVYWDLDGDIAVIAAGGGGSIVNMDALLAFGGKPANYTEHSGNPPREKLKRLTKIVLSKPNLKGCWFVGGTANFTDIYETLMGFVEGLREISPKPKFPIVIRRGGPKDKEAFEALKEIGKKEGFDFHIFGRETPMTKTAKTMVELAYGNISN
;
A
#
# COMPACT_ATOMS: atom_id res chain seq x y z
N GLY A 1 -2.83 27.04 -28.69
CA GLY A 1 -2.52 27.37 -27.28
C GLY A 1 -1.02 27.50 -27.10
N LYS A 2 -0.54 27.87 -25.90
CA LYS A 2 0.90 27.94 -25.59
C LYS A 2 1.36 26.65 -24.87
N GLY A 3 1.49 25.55 -25.62
CA GLY A 3 2.00 24.28 -25.08
C GLY A 3 3.53 24.26 -24.92
N GLY A 4 4.08 23.11 -24.53
CA GLY A 4 5.51 22.90 -24.27
C GLY A 4 5.93 23.29 -22.85
N THR A 5 7.24 23.33 -22.58
CA THR A 5 7.79 23.63 -21.25
C THR A 5 7.28 24.97 -20.69
N GLY A 6 6.91 25.00 -19.40
CA GLY A 6 6.35 26.20 -18.76
C GLY A 6 4.89 26.46 -19.10
N ALA A 7 4.12 25.46 -19.54
CA ALA A 7 2.71 25.62 -19.88
C ALA A 7 1.85 25.99 -18.64
N GLU A 8 2.25 25.50 -17.48
CA GLU A 8 1.68 25.75 -16.16
C GLU A 8 1.70 27.24 -15.78
N GLU A 9 2.70 28.00 -16.23
CA GLU A 9 2.82 29.44 -15.97
C GLU A 9 2.09 30.31 -17.01
N LYS A 10 1.70 29.72 -18.14
CA LYS A 10 1.17 30.45 -19.30
C LYS A 10 -0.35 30.60 -19.31
N GLY A 11 -1.02 30.06 -18.28
CA GLY A 11 -2.47 30.01 -18.14
C GLY A 11 -3.11 29.00 -19.10
N ALA A 12 -4.10 28.27 -18.62
CA ALA A 12 -4.83 27.28 -19.41
C ALA A 12 -6.21 27.81 -19.81
N LYS A 13 -6.58 27.60 -21.08
CA LYS A 13 -8.00 27.61 -21.47
C LYS A 13 -8.52 26.20 -21.30
N ILE A 14 -9.43 26.01 -20.34
CA ILE A 14 -10.05 24.72 -20.08
C ILE A 14 -11.37 24.66 -20.85
N TYR A 15 -11.52 23.61 -21.63
CA TYR A 15 -12.73 23.31 -22.38
C TYR A 15 -13.35 22.05 -21.79
N PRO A 16 -14.31 22.16 -20.86
CA PRO A 16 -14.95 20.99 -20.30
C PRO A 16 -15.73 20.25 -21.40
N VAL A 17 -15.59 18.93 -21.43
CA VAL A 17 -16.32 18.05 -22.33
C VAL A 17 -17.34 17.28 -21.49
N ASP A 18 -18.61 17.36 -21.87
CA ASP A 18 -19.65 16.53 -21.26
C ASP A 18 -19.55 15.12 -21.86
N ILE A 19 -19.44 14.10 -21.00
CA ILE A 19 -19.24 12.71 -21.44
C ILE A 19 -20.46 12.11 -22.15
N ILE A 20 -21.64 12.71 -22.00
CA ILE A 20 -22.90 12.29 -22.65
C ILE A 20 -23.16 13.15 -23.88
N LYS A 21 -22.96 14.46 -23.76
CA LYS A 21 -23.35 15.45 -24.79
C LYS A 21 -22.21 15.84 -25.72
N GLY A 22 -20.98 15.45 -25.40
CA GLY A 22 -19.78 15.86 -26.12
C GLY A 22 -19.42 17.33 -25.89
N TYR A 23 -18.54 17.85 -26.75
CA TYR A 23 -18.11 19.25 -26.73
C TYR A 23 -18.86 20.06 -27.79
N ASN A 24 -19.49 21.17 -27.38
CA ASN A 24 -20.23 22.09 -28.26
C ASN A 24 -19.67 23.53 -28.23
N GLY A 25 -18.39 23.73 -27.88
CA GLY A 25 -17.76 25.05 -27.80
C GLY A 25 -17.08 25.54 -29.10
N GLU A 26 -16.72 26.83 -29.12
CA GLU A 26 -16.18 27.56 -30.30
C GLU A 26 -14.70 27.30 -30.65
N ASN A 27 -14.36 27.45 -31.94
CA ASN A 27 -13.05 27.76 -32.55
C ASN A 27 -11.81 26.96 -32.05
N VAL A 28 -11.95 25.65 -31.86
CA VAL A 28 -10.82 24.73 -31.77
C VAL A 28 -10.50 24.18 -33.17
N PRO A 29 -9.23 24.13 -33.63
CA PRO A 29 -8.89 23.53 -34.92
C PRO A 29 -9.43 22.11 -35.05
N ALA A 30 -9.99 21.77 -36.22
CA ALA A 30 -10.68 20.50 -36.43
C ALA A 30 -9.79 19.28 -36.14
N GLU A 31 -8.50 19.40 -36.43
CA GLU A 31 -7.50 18.36 -36.23
C GLU A 31 -7.19 18.14 -34.74
N VAL A 32 -7.28 19.21 -33.92
CA VAL A 32 -7.17 19.13 -32.47
C VAL A 32 -8.40 18.45 -31.88
N VAL A 33 -9.60 18.74 -32.40
CA VAL A 33 -10.84 18.07 -31.99
C VAL A 33 -10.79 16.58 -32.34
N GLU A 34 -10.34 16.23 -33.55
CA GLU A 34 -10.19 14.83 -33.96
C GLU A 34 -9.18 14.08 -33.08
N THR A 35 -8.05 14.72 -32.77
CA THR A 35 -7.04 14.12 -31.89
C THR A 35 -7.57 13.95 -30.46
N ALA A 36 -8.32 14.92 -29.94
CA ALA A 36 -8.95 14.82 -28.62
C ALA A 36 -9.97 13.68 -28.55
N LYS A 37 -10.77 13.47 -29.61
CA LYS A 37 -11.70 12.32 -29.71
C LYS A 37 -10.96 10.99 -29.68
N LYS A 38 -9.87 10.85 -30.45
CA LYS A 38 -9.03 9.64 -30.44
C LYS A 38 -8.38 9.41 -29.07
N LEU A 39 -7.89 10.48 -28.43
CA LEU A 39 -7.31 10.40 -27.09
C LEU A 39 -8.36 9.96 -26.06
N TRP A 40 -9.60 10.42 -26.18
CA TRP A 40 -10.73 9.99 -25.37
C TRP A 40 -11.08 8.51 -25.59
N GLU A 41 -11.11 8.05 -26.85
CA GLU A 41 -11.31 6.63 -27.17
C GLU A 41 -10.23 5.76 -26.52
N VAL A 42 -8.96 6.19 -26.57
CA VAL A 42 -7.83 5.53 -25.90
C VAL A 42 -8.01 5.56 -24.38
N PHE A 43 -8.39 6.70 -23.82
CA PHE A 43 -8.65 6.89 -22.38
C PHE A 43 -9.68 5.89 -21.84
N ILE A 44 -10.80 5.74 -22.55
CA ILE A 44 -11.86 4.81 -22.17
C ILE A 44 -11.45 3.35 -22.46
N LYS A 45 -10.90 3.07 -23.64
CA LYS A 45 -10.58 1.70 -24.05
C LYS A 45 -9.55 1.02 -23.14
N TYR A 46 -8.58 1.77 -22.64
CA TYR A 46 -7.46 1.21 -21.87
C TYR A 46 -7.56 1.47 -20.37
N ASP A 47 -8.71 1.94 -19.88
CA ASP A 47 -8.94 2.26 -18.48
C ASP A 47 -7.83 3.17 -17.93
N LEU A 48 -7.74 4.38 -18.50
CA LEU A 48 -6.74 5.38 -18.11
C LEU A 48 -7.32 6.31 -17.03
N GLU A 49 -6.50 6.70 -16.06
CA GLU A 49 -6.81 7.80 -15.13
C GLU A 49 -6.35 9.15 -15.70
N LEU A 50 -5.28 9.13 -16.52
CA LEU A 50 -4.74 10.30 -17.21
C LEU A 50 -4.26 9.92 -18.60
N ALA A 51 -4.59 10.77 -19.58
CA ALA A 51 -3.96 10.77 -20.90
C ALA A 51 -3.68 12.22 -21.30
N GLU A 52 -2.42 12.60 -21.33
CA GLU A 52 -1.96 13.95 -21.63
C GLU A 52 -0.98 13.92 -22.80
N ILE A 53 -1.13 14.85 -23.75
CA ILE A 53 -0.16 15.10 -24.81
C ILE A 53 0.32 16.54 -24.69
N ASN A 54 1.60 16.72 -24.39
CA ASN A 54 2.18 18.06 -24.28
C ASN A 54 3.67 18.10 -24.70
N PRO A 55 4.03 18.70 -25.84
CA PRO A 55 3.17 19.49 -26.72
C PRO A 55 2.45 18.65 -27.79
N LEU A 56 1.20 19.04 -28.08
CA LEU A 56 0.52 18.71 -29.32
C LEU A 56 0.85 19.78 -30.37
N VAL A 57 1.51 19.39 -31.46
CA VAL A 57 2.03 20.32 -32.47
C VAL A 57 1.27 20.16 -33.79
N ILE A 58 0.93 21.28 -34.42
CA ILE A 58 0.44 21.33 -35.80
C ILE A 58 1.58 21.82 -36.67
N ASP A 59 1.98 21.03 -37.67
CA ASP A 59 3.03 21.42 -38.60
C ASP A 59 2.50 22.34 -39.72
N LYS A 60 3.42 22.81 -40.57
CA LYS A 60 3.10 23.71 -41.70
C LYS A 60 2.15 23.11 -42.75
N ASN A 61 1.95 21.80 -42.74
CA ASN A 61 1.06 21.07 -43.63
C ASN A 61 -0.27 20.70 -42.94
N ALA A 62 -0.60 21.37 -41.82
CA ALA A 62 -1.77 21.10 -40.99
C ALA A 62 -1.81 19.69 -40.38
N LYS A 63 -0.68 18.98 -40.31
CA LYS A 63 -0.62 17.65 -39.68
C LYS A 63 -0.35 17.79 -38.18
N VAL A 64 -1.09 17.02 -37.39
CA VAL A 64 -0.96 16.98 -35.93
C VAL A 64 0.07 15.94 -35.50
N TRP A 65 0.91 16.30 -34.54
CA TRP A 65 1.95 15.47 -33.95
C TRP A 65 1.87 15.52 -32.42
N ALA A 66 1.86 14.36 -31.78
CA ALA A 66 2.10 14.22 -30.35
C ALA A 66 3.60 14.10 -30.12
N LEU A 67 4.24 15.13 -29.57
CA LEU A 67 5.70 15.11 -29.35
C LEU A 67 6.09 14.46 -28.02
N ASP A 68 5.18 14.45 -27.05
CA ASP A 68 5.33 13.77 -25.77
C ASP A 68 3.95 13.34 -25.25
N SER A 69 3.92 12.29 -24.43
CA SER A 69 2.69 11.78 -23.83
C SER A 69 2.92 11.28 -22.42
N LYS A 70 2.04 11.68 -21.51
CA LYS A 70 1.98 11.16 -20.14
C LYS A 70 0.67 10.40 -19.94
N VAL A 71 0.78 9.13 -19.56
CA VAL A 71 -0.38 8.25 -19.34
C VAL A 71 -0.30 7.60 -17.96
N ILE A 72 -1.41 7.65 -17.24
CA ILE A 72 -1.62 6.93 -15.97
C ILE A 72 -2.76 5.93 -16.20
N LEU A 73 -2.52 4.69 -15.81
CA LEU A 73 -3.44 3.55 -15.94
C LEU A 73 -4.20 3.39 -14.63
N ASP A 74 -5.46 2.97 -14.70
CA ASP A 74 -6.21 2.49 -13.53
C ASP A 74 -5.72 1.07 -13.17
N ASP A 75 -5.00 0.93 -12.06
CA ASP A 75 -4.45 -0.37 -11.65
C ASP A 75 -5.56 -1.39 -11.32
N ASP A 76 -6.73 -0.94 -10.85
CA ASP A 76 -7.86 -1.81 -10.51
C ASP A 76 -8.54 -2.40 -11.76
N ALA A 77 -8.33 -1.79 -12.93
CA ALA A 77 -8.86 -2.26 -14.20
C ALA A 77 -7.96 -3.29 -14.90
N ASP A 78 -6.79 -3.63 -14.34
CA ASP A 78 -5.83 -4.49 -15.03
C ASP A 78 -6.44 -5.83 -15.46
N PHE A 79 -7.28 -6.44 -14.62
CA PHE A 79 -7.88 -7.75 -14.89
C PHE A 79 -8.68 -7.82 -16.21
N ARG A 80 -9.26 -6.70 -16.68
CA ARG A 80 -10.07 -6.64 -17.91
C ARG A 80 -9.32 -6.02 -19.09
N ARG A 81 -8.13 -5.47 -18.87
CA ARG A 81 -7.37 -4.74 -19.88
C ARG A 81 -6.77 -5.69 -20.92
N GLU A 82 -7.03 -5.42 -22.20
CA GLU A 82 -6.52 -6.22 -23.33
C GLU A 82 -4.99 -6.19 -23.42
N ILE A 83 -4.38 -5.02 -23.18
CA ILE A 83 -2.93 -4.83 -23.22
C ILE A 83 -2.39 -4.94 -21.79
N LYS A 84 -1.48 -5.89 -21.59
CA LYS A 84 -0.70 -6.00 -20.37
C LYS A 84 0.55 -5.14 -20.46
N PHE A 85 0.71 -4.25 -19.50
CA PHE A 85 1.91 -3.44 -19.36
C PHE A 85 2.91 -4.14 -18.42
N ALA A 86 4.19 -3.88 -18.63
CA ALA A 86 5.21 -4.35 -17.70
C ALA A 86 5.01 -3.71 -16.32
N GLU A 87 5.34 -4.46 -15.27
CA GLU A 87 5.22 -4.00 -13.89
C GLU A 87 6.03 -2.72 -13.66
N ARG A 88 5.41 -1.72 -13.03
CA ARG A 88 6.04 -0.44 -12.69
C ARG A 88 6.32 -0.40 -11.19
N ASN A 89 7.47 0.13 -10.79
CA ASN A 89 7.80 0.36 -9.38
C ASN A 89 7.84 1.86 -9.06
N LEU A 90 7.22 2.23 -7.94
CA LEU A 90 7.19 3.59 -7.38
C LEU A 90 8.57 4.09 -6.91
N PHE A 91 9.48 3.19 -6.53
CA PHE A 91 10.74 3.57 -5.88
C PHE A 91 11.90 3.91 -6.82
N GLY A 92 11.68 3.92 -8.14
CA GLY A 92 12.76 4.15 -9.12
C GLY A 92 13.88 3.09 -9.08
N ARG A 93 13.66 1.97 -8.38
CA ARG A 93 14.50 0.78 -8.32
C ARG A 93 13.71 -0.46 -8.73
N PRO A 94 14.37 -1.58 -9.10
CA PRO A 94 13.68 -2.86 -9.21
C PRO A 94 12.99 -3.27 -7.89
N SER A 95 11.88 -4.00 -7.98
CA SER A 95 11.21 -4.58 -6.81
C SER A 95 12.15 -5.57 -6.10
N THR A 96 12.13 -5.62 -4.77
CA THR A 96 12.85 -6.65 -4.01
C THR A 96 12.13 -7.99 -4.07
N GLU A 97 12.82 -9.08 -3.76
CA GLU A 97 12.20 -10.42 -3.69
C GLU A 97 11.04 -10.45 -2.68
N ALA A 98 11.19 -9.79 -1.53
CA ALA A 98 10.12 -9.69 -0.52
C ALA A 98 8.88 -8.95 -1.06
N GLU A 99 9.07 -7.86 -1.82
CA GLU A 99 7.97 -7.13 -2.46
C GLU A 99 7.24 -7.95 -3.53
N ILE A 100 7.95 -8.81 -4.25
CA ILE A 100 7.36 -9.70 -5.25
C ILE A 100 6.59 -10.83 -4.56
N GLU A 101 7.19 -11.50 -3.57
CA GLU A 101 6.56 -12.61 -2.86
C GLU A 101 5.34 -12.17 -2.04
N ALA A 102 5.34 -10.94 -1.50
CA ALA A 102 4.20 -10.41 -0.78
C ALA A 102 2.98 -10.19 -1.69
N ARG A 103 3.19 -9.68 -2.91
CA ARG A 103 2.11 -9.50 -3.90
C ARG A 103 1.45 -10.84 -4.27
N LYS A 104 2.24 -11.91 -4.37
CA LYS A 104 1.76 -13.28 -4.63
C LYS A 104 0.91 -13.88 -3.50
N ILE A 105 0.76 -13.22 -2.36
CA ILE A 105 -0.13 -13.71 -1.30
C ILE A 105 -1.60 -13.58 -1.71
N ASP A 106 -1.92 -12.48 -2.39
CA ASP A 106 -3.29 -12.14 -2.76
C ASP A 106 -3.68 -12.64 -4.15
N GLU A 107 -2.70 -13.10 -4.95
CA GLU A 107 -2.93 -13.72 -6.25
C GLU A 107 -3.84 -14.97 -6.15
N GLY A 108 -4.96 -14.94 -6.85
CA GLY A 108 -5.90 -16.06 -6.96
C GLY A 108 -6.76 -16.34 -5.72
N ASP A 109 -6.61 -15.57 -4.63
CA ASP A 109 -7.48 -15.64 -3.45
C ASP A 109 -8.04 -14.26 -3.11
N HIS A 110 -9.32 -14.05 -3.40
CA HIS A 110 -9.99 -12.75 -3.20
C HIS A 110 -10.53 -12.54 -1.77
N ARG A 111 -10.29 -13.47 -0.85
CA ARG A 111 -10.74 -13.34 0.55
C ARG A 111 -9.77 -12.46 1.33
N GLY A 112 -10.12 -11.18 1.45
CA GLY A 112 -9.27 -10.18 2.10
C GLY A 112 -7.92 -9.98 1.40
N THR A 113 -7.19 -8.96 1.82
CA THR A 113 -5.85 -8.65 1.32
C THR A 113 -4.82 -8.81 2.43
N ALA A 114 -3.63 -9.27 2.06
CA ALA A 114 -2.46 -9.36 2.91
C ALA A 114 -1.22 -9.37 2.01
N GLY A 115 -0.48 -8.26 1.96
CA GLY A 115 0.76 -8.19 1.18
C GLY A 115 0.61 -7.59 -0.22
N SER A 116 -0.60 -7.38 -0.75
CA SER A 116 -0.83 -6.51 -1.94
C SER A 116 -0.10 -5.18 -1.82
N VAL A 117 -0.03 -4.63 -0.60
CA VAL A 117 0.77 -3.46 -0.27
C VAL A 117 1.89 -3.92 0.66
N TYR A 118 3.08 -4.10 0.11
CA TYR A 118 4.31 -4.35 0.85
C TYR A 118 5.44 -3.54 0.22
N TRP A 119 6.10 -2.73 1.04
CA TRP A 119 7.29 -1.98 0.65
C TRP A 119 8.44 -2.32 1.59
N ASP A 120 9.60 -2.63 1.01
CA ASP A 120 10.81 -2.93 1.75
C ASP A 120 11.56 -1.63 2.07
N LEU A 121 11.84 -1.39 3.36
CA LEU A 121 12.43 -0.16 3.90
C LEU A 121 13.70 -0.45 4.69
N ASP A 122 14.54 0.55 4.95
CA ASP A 122 15.86 0.34 5.56
C ASP A 122 15.87 0.32 7.10
N GLY A 123 14.70 0.27 7.74
CA GLY A 123 14.58 0.24 9.21
C GLY A 123 14.78 -1.14 9.84
N ASP A 124 14.53 -1.20 11.14
CA ASP A 124 14.76 -2.38 12.00
C ASP A 124 13.55 -2.74 12.89
N ILE A 125 12.42 -2.03 12.77
CA ILE A 125 11.14 -2.41 13.38
C ILE A 125 10.22 -2.95 12.29
N ALA A 126 9.94 -4.26 12.33
CA ALA A 126 8.95 -4.88 11.46
C ALA A 126 7.55 -4.35 11.79
N VAL A 127 6.76 -4.01 10.78
CA VAL A 127 5.39 -3.51 10.96
C VAL A 127 4.43 -4.44 10.23
N ILE A 128 3.41 -4.93 10.93
CA ILE A 128 2.27 -5.66 10.34
C ILE A 128 1.02 -4.89 10.73
N ALA A 129 0.62 -3.95 9.88
CA ALA A 129 -0.56 -3.14 10.15
C ALA A 129 -1.84 -3.82 9.64
N ALA A 130 -3.00 -3.49 10.21
CA ALA A 130 -4.30 -3.85 9.62
C ALA A 130 -5.23 -2.66 9.43
N GLY A 131 -5.65 -2.46 8.18
CA GLY A 131 -6.50 -1.38 7.70
C GLY A 131 -5.69 -0.18 7.19
N GLY A 132 -5.89 0.16 5.91
CA GLY A 132 -5.17 1.22 5.19
C GLY A 132 -5.08 2.56 5.93
N GLY A 133 -6.21 3.19 6.28
CA GLY A 133 -6.19 4.50 6.94
C GLY A 133 -5.51 4.51 8.31
N GLY A 134 -5.65 3.43 9.09
CA GLY A 134 -4.97 3.29 10.38
C GLY A 134 -3.47 3.00 10.23
N SER A 135 -3.06 2.29 9.18
CA SER A 135 -1.66 1.91 8.96
C SER A 135 -0.75 3.13 8.78
N ILE A 136 -1.16 4.10 7.95
CA ILE A 136 -0.35 5.30 7.66
C ILE A 136 -0.18 6.17 8.90
N VAL A 137 -1.26 6.42 9.66
CA VAL A 137 -1.21 7.17 10.92
C VAL A 137 -0.27 6.51 11.94
N ASN A 138 -0.21 5.18 11.95
CA ASN A 138 0.70 4.45 12.84
C ASN A 138 2.15 4.50 12.37
N MET A 139 2.41 4.52 11.06
CA MET A 139 3.74 4.75 10.51
C MET A 139 4.27 6.13 10.91
N ASP A 140 3.43 7.18 10.77
CA ASP A 140 3.78 8.53 11.21
C ASP A 140 4.09 8.57 12.70
N ALA A 141 3.28 7.89 13.53
CA ALA A 141 3.51 7.81 14.97
C ALA A 141 4.83 7.09 15.30
N LEU A 142 5.13 5.97 14.63
CA LEU A 142 6.38 5.23 14.84
C LEU A 142 7.59 6.11 14.52
N LEU A 143 7.57 6.80 13.38
CA LEU A 143 8.60 7.75 12.96
C LEU A 143 8.73 8.92 13.95
N ALA A 144 7.61 9.48 14.39
CA ALA A 144 7.59 10.60 15.35
C ALA A 144 8.22 10.24 16.70
N PHE A 145 8.13 8.97 17.12
CA PHE A 145 8.83 8.47 18.32
C PHE A 145 10.26 8.01 18.04
N GLY A 146 10.78 8.17 16.81
CA GLY A 146 12.14 7.81 16.43
C GLY A 146 12.33 6.36 15.99
N GLY A 147 11.24 5.60 15.87
CA GLY A 147 11.24 4.24 15.32
C GLY A 147 11.55 4.22 13.83
N LYS A 148 12.28 3.21 13.38
CA LYS A 148 12.65 3.03 11.97
C LYS A 148 11.91 1.83 11.40
N PRO A 149 10.82 2.02 10.62
CA PRO A 149 10.08 0.91 10.03
C PRO A 149 10.95 0.16 9.03
N ALA A 150 11.02 -1.15 9.19
CA ALA A 150 11.77 -2.07 8.32
C ALA A 150 10.99 -2.43 7.04
N ASN A 151 9.68 -2.18 7.07
CA ASN A 151 8.78 -2.37 5.95
C ASN A 151 7.55 -1.48 6.14
N TYR A 152 6.75 -1.34 5.08
CA TYR A 152 5.35 -0.94 5.18
C TYR A 152 4.50 -2.08 4.64
N THR A 153 3.49 -2.51 5.39
CA THR A 153 2.46 -3.42 4.87
C THR A 153 1.18 -3.29 5.66
N GLU A 154 0.06 -3.58 5.01
CA GLU A 154 -1.23 -3.68 5.66
C GLU A 154 -2.03 -4.89 5.17
N HIS A 155 -2.89 -5.40 6.04
CA HIS A 155 -3.87 -6.42 5.70
C HIS A 155 -5.29 -5.96 6.05
N SER A 156 -6.26 -6.33 5.22
CA SER A 156 -7.65 -5.89 5.37
C SER A 156 -8.65 -6.90 4.81
N GLY A 157 -9.95 -6.72 5.07
CA GLY A 157 -10.98 -7.56 4.43
C GLY A 157 -11.13 -8.98 4.99
N ASN A 158 -10.73 -9.21 6.25
CA ASN A 158 -10.80 -10.53 6.90
C ASN A 158 -10.04 -11.65 6.14
N PRO A 159 -8.72 -11.47 5.92
CA PRO A 159 -7.93 -12.45 5.19
C PRO A 159 -7.83 -13.77 5.98
N PRO A 160 -7.77 -14.93 5.29
CA PRO A 160 -7.55 -16.23 5.91
C PRO A 160 -6.23 -16.30 6.68
N ARG A 161 -6.20 -17.22 7.65
CA ARG A 161 -5.01 -17.52 8.48
C ARG A 161 -3.73 -17.73 7.66
N GLU A 162 -3.82 -18.49 6.57
CA GLU A 162 -2.68 -18.82 5.71
C GLU A 162 -2.04 -17.57 5.07
N LYS A 163 -2.86 -16.57 4.70
CA LYS A 163 -2.33 -15.31 4.15
C LYS A 163 -1.49 -14.56 5.19
N LEU A 164 -1.97 -14.48 6.43
CA LEU A 164 -1.22 -13.85 7.53
C LEU A 164 0.05 -14.60 7.88
N LYS A 165 0.01 -15.93 7.85
CA LYS A 165 1.18 -16.77 8.02
C LYS A 165 2.26 -16.46 6.99
N ARG A 166 1.89 -16.46 5.70
CA ARG A 166 2.81 -16.11 4.60
C ARG A 166 3.36 -14.68 4.74
N LEU A 167 2.50 -13.70 5.01
CA LEU A 167 2.92 -12.31 5.20
C LEU A 167 3.91 -12.17 6.36
N THR A 168 3.64 -12.83 7.48
CA THR A 168 4.52 -12.80 8.65
C THR A 168 5.89 -13.35 8.33
N LYS A 169 5.97 -14.43 7.55
CA LYS A 169 7.25 -15.00 7.12
C LYS A 169 8.06 -14.03 6.28
N ILE A 170 7.41 -13.34 5.34
CA ILE A 170 8.08 -12.36 4.48
C ILE A 170 8.58 -11.18 5.33
N VAL A 171 7.72 -10.58 6.15
CA VAL A 171 8.06 -9.44 7.01
C VAL A 171 9.23 -9.77 7.94
N LEU A 172 9.21 -10.94 8.56
CA LEU A 172 10.21 -11.33 9.56
C LEU A 172 11.44 -12.04 8.98
N SER A 173 11.49 -12.25 7.66
CA SER A 173 12.69 -12.74 6.97
C SER A 173 13.79 -11.69 6.91
N LYS A 174 13.44 -10.41 7.10
CA LYS A 174 14.38 -9.30 7.07
C LYS A 174 15.40 -9.43 8.22
N PRO A 175 16.71 -9.32 7.95
CA PRO A 175 17.73 -9.47 8.98
C PRO A 175 17.76 -8.26 9.93
N ASN A 176 18.37 -8.46 11.11
CA ASN A 176 18.68 -7.41 12.09
C ASN A 176 17.47 -6.65 12.66
N LEU A 177 16.28 -7.26 12.65
CA LEU A 177 15.10 -6.69 13.30
C LEU A 177 15.30 -6.60 14.81
N LYS A 178 14.90 -5.47 15.40
CA LYS A 178 14.92 -5.17 16.84
C LYS A 178 13.55 -5.19 17.49
N GLY A 179 12.48 -5.28 16.71
CA GLY A 179 11.11 -5.39 17.20
C GLY A 179 10.13 -5.71 16.08
N CYS A 180 8.96 -6.21 16.47
CA CYS A 180 7.83 -6.41 15.55
C CYS A 180 6.57 -5.78 16.14
N TRP A 181 5.92 -4.91 15.36
CA TRP A 181 4.72 -4.20 15.75
C TRP A 181 3.53 -4.67 14.92
N PHE A 182 2.66 -5.48 15.52
CA PHE A 182 1.39 -5.88 14.93
C PHE A 182 0.31 -4.90 15.39
N VAL A 183 -0.16 -4.02 14.49
CA VAL A 183 -0.98 -2.87 14.90
C VAL A 183 -2.24 -2.69 14.07
N GLY A 184 -3.32 -2.32 14.74
CA GLY A 184 -4.24 -1.34 14.18
C GLY A 184 -5.55 -1.24 14.93
N GLY A 185 -6.57 -0.73 14.24
CA GLY A 185 -7.85 -0.32 14.82
C GLY A 185 -8.70 -1.47 15.36
N THR A 186 -9.91 -1.10 15.80
CA THR A 186 -10.96 -2.07 16.09
C THR A 186 -11.58 -2.51 14.76
N ALA A 187 -11.43 -3.78 14.39
CA ALA A 187 -12.04 -4.33 13.20
C ALA A 187 -13.56 -4.53 13.39
N ASN A 188 -14.32 -4.33 12.32
CA ASN A 188 -15.76 -4.55 12.33
C ASN A 188 -16.13 -6.03 12.17
N PHE A 189 -15.47 -6.72 11.23
CA PHE A 189 -15.82 -8.11 10.86
C PHE A 189 -14.61 -9.04 10.75
N THR A 190 -13.37 -8.53 10.81
CA THR A 190 -12.17 -9.37 10.79
C THR A 190 -12.11 -10.22 12.04
N ASP A 191 -11.92 -11.53 11.87
CA ASP A 191 -11.71 -12.46 12.98
C ASP A 191 -10.28 -12.26 13.52
N ILE A 192 -10.19 -11.65 14.70
CA ILE A 192 -8.91 -11.30 15.32
C ILE A 192 -8.17 -12.55 15.79
N TYR A 193 -8.90 -13.61 16.16
CA TYR A 193 -8.30 -14.89 16.53
C TYR A 193 -7.60 -15.52 15.33
N GLU A 194 -8.30 -15.65 14.19
CA GLU A 194 -7.73 -16.27 13.00
C GLU A 194 -6.51 -15.53 12.47
N THR A 195 -6.58 -14.20 12.40
CA THR A 195 -5.46 -13.38 11.89
C THR A 195 -4.24 -13.43 12.82
N LEU A 196 -4.42 -13.35 14.14
CA LEU A 196 -3.31 -13.45 15.09
C LEU A 196 -2.76 -14.88 15.20
N MET A 197 -3.57 -15.91 15.02
CA MET A 197 -3.06 -17.29 14.93
C MET A 197 -2.24 -17.51 13.67
N GLY A 198 -2.61 -16.90 12.54
CA GLY A 198 -1.80 -16.89 11.33
C GLY A 198 -0.45 -16.22 11.54
N PHE A 199 -0.44 -15.09 12.25
CA PHE A 199 0.80 -14.43 12.69
C PHE A 199 1.67 -15.34 13.56
N VAL A 200 1.09 -16.02 14.55
CA VAL A 200 1.84 -16.97 15.40
C VAL A 200 2.37 -18.16 14.61
N GLU A 201 1.59 -18.73 13.69
CA GLU A 201 2.04 -19.82 12.83
C GLU A 201 3.22 -19.39 11.94
N GLY A 202 3.18 -18.15 11.43
CA GLY A 202 4.31 -17.58 10.70
C GLY A 202 5.54 -17.39 11.59
N LEU A 203 5.36 -16.85 12.80
CA LEU A 203 6.43 -16.68 13.80
C LEU A 203 7.14 -17.99 14.14
N ARG A 204 6.39 -19.08 14.29
CA ARG A 204 6.93 -20.41 14.60
C ARG A 204 7.81 -20.98 13.49
N GLU A 205 7.64 -20.53 12.26
CA GLU A 205 8.44 -20.95 11.11
C GLU A 205 9.70 -20.09 10.90
N ILE A 206 9.88 -19.02 11.67
CA ILE A 206 11.08 -18.18 11.60
C ILE A 206 12.24 -18.85 12.34
N SER A 207 13.39 -18.95 11.64
CA SER A 207 14.64 -19.46 12.20
C SER A 207 15.79 -18.49 11.91
N PRO A 208 16.59 -18.09 12.91
CA PRO A 208 16.46 -18.44 14.32
C PRO A 208 15.21 -17.80 14.95
N LYS A 209 14.69 -18.45 16.01
CA LYS A 209 13.51 -17.95 16.72
C LYS A 209 13.70 -16.49 17.16
N PRO A 210 12.74 -15.59 16.86
CA PRO A 210 12.79 -14.20 17.30
C PRO A 210 12.96 -14.06 18.81
N LYS A 211 13.88 -13.19 19.23
CA LYS A 211 14.10 -12.81 20.63
C LYS A 211 13.77 -11.33 20.92
N PHE A 212 13.42 -10.58 19.88
CA PHE A 212 13.03 -9.18 20.01
C PHE A 212 11.60 -9.05 20.57
N PRO A 213 11.26 -7.91 21.17
CA PRO A 213 9.91 -7.61 21.63
C PRO A 213 8.89 -7.58 20.48
N ILE A 214 7.70 -8.09 20.75
CA ILE A 214 6.58 -8.11 19.81
C ILE A 214 5.40 -7.36 20.45
N VAL A 215 5.12 -6.16 19.95
CA VAL A 215 4.01 -5.34 20.43
C VAL A 215 2.79 -5.58 19.56
N ILE A 216 1.68 -5.97 20.20
CA ILE A 216 0.42 -6.29 19.53
C ILE A 216 -0.65 -5.33 20.02
N ARG A 217 -1.23 -4.54 19.12
CA ARG A 217 -2.39 -3.69 19.42
C ARG A 217 -3.50 -3.99 18.44
N ARG A 218 -4.60 -4.58 18.92
CA ARG A 218 -5.76 -4.88 18.08
C ARG A 218 -7.09 -4.78 18.83
N GLY A 219 -8.19 -4.77 18.10
CA GLY A 219 -9.52 -4.98 18.65
C GLY A 219 -10.47 -5.49 17.56
N GLY A 220 -11.57 -6.13 17.95
CA GLY A 220 -12.58 -6.63 17.01
C GLY A 220 -13.22 -7.95 17.46
N PRO A 221 -13.91 -8.65 16.54
CA PRO A 221 -14.44 -9.99 16.80
C PRO A 221 -13.37 -10.96 17.32
N LYS A 222 -13.67 -11.64 18.43
CA LYS A 222 -12.81 -12.64 19.10
C LYS A 222 -11.44 -12.14 19.58
N ASP A 223 -11.29 -10.84 19.84
CA ASP A 223 -10.03 -10.27 20.31
C ASP A 223 -9.62 -10.80 21.69
N LYS A 224 -10.58 -11.01 22.60
CA LYS A 224 -10.33 -11.57 23.94
C LYS A 224 -9.73 -12.97 23.87
N GLU A 225 -10.34 -13.86 23.11
CA GLU A 225 -9.89 -15.24 22.89
C GLU A 225 -8.49 -15.26 22.27
N ALA A 226 -8.23 -14.35 21.32
CA ALA A 226 -6.93 -14.24 20.68
C ALA A 226 -5.85 -13.80 21.68
N PHE A 227 -6.17 -12.85 22.55
CA PHE A 227 -5.22 -12.34 23.55
C PHE A 227 -4.93 -13.35 24.66
N GLU A 228 -5.92 -14.15 25.06
CA GLU A 228 -5.71 -15.27 25.99
C GLU A 228 -4.76 -16.31 25.37
N ALA A 229 -5.03 -16.73 24.13
CA ALA A 229 -4.16 -17.66 23.41
C ALA A 229 -2.73 -17.12 23.26
N LEU A 230 -2.56 -15.84 22.90
CA LEU A 230 -1.24 -15.21 22.78
C LEU A 230 -0.48 -15.20 24.11
N LYS A 231 -1.14 -14.94 25.24
CA LYS A 231 -0.49 -14.99 26.57
C LYS A 231 0.02 -16.38 26.90
N GLU A 232 -0.77 -17.42 26.62
CA GLU A 232 -0.36 -18.82 26.86
C GLU A 232 0.79 -19.23 25.94
N ILE A 233 0.68 -18.92 24.65
CA ILE A 233 1.71 -19.21 23.64
C ILE A 233 3.01 -18.48 23.97
N GLY A 234 2.93 -17.19 24.32
CA GLY A 234 4.11 -16.40 24.71
C GLY A 234 4.86 -17.02 25.89
N LYS A 235 4.14 -17.46 26.93
CA LYS A 235 4.75 -18.15 28.09
C LYS A 235 5.32 -19.52 27.74
N LYS A 236 4.56 -20.34 27.01
CA LYS A 236 4.93 -21.72 26.70
C LYS A 236 6.10 -21.81 25.72
N GLU A 237 6.06 -20.96 24.71
CA GLU A 237 7.04 -20.99 23.62
C GLU A 237 8.16 -19.98 23.83
N GLY A 238 8.00 -19.01 24.73
CA GLY A 238 8.99 -18.00 25.09
C GLY A 238 9.06 -16.83 24.10
N PHE A 239 7.93 -16.39 23.57
CA PHE A 239 7.85 -15.16 22.77
C PHE A 239 7.56 -13.96 23.67
N ASP A 240 8.23 -12.84 23.41
CA ASP A 240 8.11 -11.61 24.19
C ASP A 240 6.92 -10.75 23.69
N PHE A 241 5.69 -11.19 23.99
CA PHE A 241 4.47 -10.51 23.58
C PHE A 241 4.03 -9.42 24.56
N HIS A 242 3.85 -8.20 24.03
CA HIS A 242 3.22 -7.08 24.73
C HIS A 242 1.86 -6.76 24.08
N ILE A 243 0.78 -7.19 24.73
CA ILE A 243 -0.56 -7.22 24.14
C ILE A 243 -1.43 -6.09 24.68
N PHE A 244 -2.02 -5.32 23.77
CA PHE A 244 -2.86 -4.15 24.05
C PHE A 244 -4.19 -4.25 23.29
N GLY A 245 -5.30 -3.91 23.96
CA GLY A 245 -6.63 -3.93 23.37
C GLY A 245 -7.07 -2.58 22.81
N ARG A 246 -8.37 -2.50 22.50
CA ARG A 246 -9.02 -1.32 21.92
C ARG A 246 -9.01 -0.09 22.83
N GLU A 247 -8.88 -0.29 24.14
CA GLU A 247 -8.77 0.75 25.16
C GLU A 247 -7.44 1.52 25.09
N THR A 248 -6.41 0.94 24.48
CA THR A 248 -5.09 1.57 24.35
C THR A 248 -5.00 2.32 23.02
N PRO A 249 -4.66 3.62 22.98
CA PRO A 249 -4.43 4.33 21.73
C PRO A 249 -3.32 3.67 20.90
N MET A 250 -3.51 3.55 19.59
CA MET A 250 -2.52 2.89 18.71
C MET A 250 -1.16 3.59 18.76
N THR A 251 -1.17 4.92 18.75
CA THR A 251 0.04 5.76 18.87
C THR A 251 0.83 5.51 20.15
N LYS A 252 0.17 5.18 21.26
CA LYS A 252 0.84 4.82 22.51
C LYS A 252 1.65 3.53 22.36
N THR A 253 1.15 2.56 21.59
CA THR A 253 1.88 1.31 21.33
C THR A 253 3.03 1.49 20.36
N ALA A 254 3.01 2.51 19.50
CA ALA A 254 4.17 2.92 18.71
C ALA A 254 5.33 3.34 19.63
N LYS A 255 5.05 4.21 20.61
CA LYS A 255 6.03 4.62 21.62
C LYS A 255 6.58 3.42 22.39
N THR A 256 5.71 2.54 22.89
CA THR A 256 6.12 1.31 23.58
C THR A 256 6.99 0.42 22.71
N MET A 257 6.68 0.27 21.41
CA MET A 257 7.51 -0.51 20.51
C MET A 257 8.92 0.07 20.39
N VAL A 258 9.05 1.38 20.26
CA VAL A 258 10.36 2.04 20.18
C VAL A 258 11.15 1.86 21.48
N GLU A 259 10.52 2.10 22.63
CA GLU A 259 11.15 1.95 23.95
C GLU A 259 11.67 0.52 24.18
N LEU A 260 10.91 -0.49 23.76
CA LEU A 260 11.32 -1.89 23.87
C LEU A 260 12.41 -2.25 22.86
N ALA A 261 12.31 -1.80 21.60
CA ALA A 261 13.24 -2.16 20.54
C ALA A 261 14.62 -1.53 20.72
N TYR A 262 14.69 -0.28 21.20
CA TYR A 262 15.94 0.48 21.29
C TYR A 262 16.44 0.65 22.73
N GLY A 263 15.66 0.20 23.73
CA GLY A 263 15.85 0.57 25.12
C GLY A 263 15.31 1.98 25.39
N ASN A 264 15.06 2.31 26.67
CA ASN A 264 14.51 3.62 27.07
C ASN A 264 15.30 4.75 26.40
N ILE A 265 14.67 5.41 25.42
CA ILE A 265 15.12 6.70 24.93
C ILE A 265 14.88 7.65 26.11
N SER A 266 15.95 7.97 26.80
CA SER A 266 15.93 8.98 27.86
C SER A 266 15.41 10.27 27.24
N ASN A 267 14.33 10.82 27.81
CA ASN A 267 13.66 12.06 27.37
C ASN A 267 14.64 13.20 27.06
#